data_AF-A0A9Q3YTN8-F1
#
_entry.id   AF-A0A9Q3YTN8-F1
#
_cell.length_a   1.000
_cell.length_b   1.000
_cell.length_c   1.000
_cell.angle_alpha   90.00
_cell.angle_beta   90.00
_cell.angle_gamma   90.00
#
_symmetry.space_group_name_H-M   'P 1'
#
loop_
_entity.id
_entity.type
_entity.pdbx_description
1 polymer ?
#
loop_
_entity_poly.entity_id
_entity_poly.type
_entity_poly.pdbx_seq_one_letter_code
_entity_poly.pdbx_strand_id
1 'polypeptide(L)' 'MNAPKYVTFEVLKVEDTRKTGSTVAVGRVLKGLLYESSNTVFFSDENGQDWTFYVGDTCKILDKKEQTRIF' A
#
# COMPACT_ATOMS: atom_id res chain seq x y z
N MET A 1 -19.17 11.65 -0.12
CA MET A 1 -17.99 10.84 -0.47
C MET A 1 -16.92 11.12 0.58
N ASN A 2 -16.35 10.09 1.21
CA ASN A 2 -15.23 10.29 2.14
C ASN A 2 -13.98 10.66 1.34
N ALA A 3 -13.25 11.69 1.78
CA ALA A 3 -11.97 12.03 1.18
C ALA A 3 -10.95 10.90 1.41
N PRO A 4 -10.01 10.66 0.46
CA PRO A 4 -8.97 9.65 0.65
C PRO A 4 -8.06 10.02 1.81
N LYS A 5 -7.53 9.00 2.50
CA LYS A 5 -6.68 9.16 3.70
C LYS A 5 -5.31 8.55 3.46
N TYR A 6 -4.25 9.22 3.90
CA TYR A 6 -2.92 8.62 3.86
C TYR A 6 -2.79 7.48 4.87
N VAL A 7 -2.35 6.32 4.38
CA VAL A 7 -2.10 5.12 5.20
C VAL A 7 -0.74 4.52 4.91
N THR A 8 -0.20 3.82 5.90
CA THR A 8 0.93 2.93 5.71
C THR A 8 0.41 1.53 5.38
N PHE A 9 0.99 0.87 4.40
CA PHE A 9 0.56 -0.45 3.96
C PHE A 9 1.76 -1.34 3.63
N GLU A 10 1.60 -2.65 3.83
CA GLU A 10 2.55 -3.67 3.40
C GLU A 10 2.05 -4.31 2.10
N VAL A 11 2.92 -4.41 1.10
CA VAL A 11 2.63 -5.09 -0.17
C VAL A 11 2.67 -6.59 0.05
N LEU A 12 1.58 -7.28 -0.24
CA LEU A 12 1.46 -8.74 -0.10
C LEU A 12 1.71 -9.47 -1.42
N LYS A 13 1.32 -8.85 -2.53
CA LYS A 13 1.39 -9.44 -3.87
C LYS A 13 1.66 -8.34 -4.90
N VAL A 14 2.39 -8.69 -5.96
CA VAL A 14 2.59 -7.84 -7.13
C VAL A 14 2.17 -8.66 -8.35
N GLU A 15 1.10 -8.23 -9.01
CA GLU A 15 0.51 -8.95 -10.16
C GLU A 15 0.94 -8.38 -11.51
N ASP A 16 1.48 -7.16 -11.53
CA ASP A 16 1.86 -6.45 -12.74
C ASP A 16 3.40 -6.36 -12.91
N THR A 17 3.83 -6.09 -14.13
CA THR A 17 5.24 -5.90 -14.46
C THR A 17 5.75 -4.59 -13.86
N ARG A 18 6.79 -4.72 -13.04
CA ARG A 18 7.49 -3.58 -12.46
C ARG A 18 8.41 -2.96 -13.50
N LYS A 19 8.31 -1.65 -13.71
CA LYS A 19 9.33 -0.90 -14.47
C LYS A 19 10.65 -0.88 -13.69
N THR A 20 11.75 -0.72 -14.42
CA THR A 20 13.09 -0.54 -13.84
C THR A 20 13.07 0.58 -12.79
N GLY A 21 13.68 0.34 -11.64
CA GLY A 21 13.74 1.31 -10.53
C GLY A 21 12.50 1.36 -9.65
N SER A 22 11.55 0.42 -9.77
CA SER A 22 10.38 0.36 -8.89
C SER A 22 10.75 0.09 -7.43
N THR A 23 10.13 0.83 -6.51
CA THR A 23 10.25 0.61 -5.06
C THR A 23 9.25 -0.43 -4.52
N VAL A 24 8.28 -0.85 -5.36
CA VAL A 24 7.27 -1.86 -5.04
C VAL A 24 7.89 -3.26 -5.03
N ALA A 25 7.79 -3.91 -3.87
CA ALA A 25 8.19 -5.30 -3.68
C ALA A 25 7.32 -5.94 -2.59
N VAL A 26 7.08 -7.25 -2.68
CA VAL A 26 6.38 -8.00 -1.63
C VAL A 26 7.14 -7.88 -0.30
N GLY A 27 6.41 -7.66 0.79
CA GLY A 27 6.94 -7.38 2.13
C GLY A 27 7.42 -5.94 2.34
N ARG A 28 7.42 -5.11 1.30
CA ARG A 28 7.78 -3.68 1.42
C ARG A 28 6.65 -2.93 2.10
N VAL A 29 7.02 -2.04 3.02
CA VAL A 29 6.11 -1.10 3.65
C VAL A 29 6.20 0.25 2.94
N LEU A 30 5.07 0.75 2.46
CA LEU A 30 4.94 1.98 1.70
C LEU A 30 3.84 2.87 2.28
N LYS A 31 3.79 4.13 1.83
CA LYS A 31 2.75 5.10 2.22
C LYS A 31 1.95 5.51 1.00
N GLY A 32 0.63 5.33 1.05
CA GLY A 32 -0.28 5.60 -0.07
C GLY A 32 -1.59 6.25 0.37
N LEU A 33 -2.47 6.49 -0.59
CA LEU A 33 -3.79 7.08 -0.40
C LEU A 33 -4.87 5.99 -0.40
N LEU A 34 -5.51 5.76 0.75
CA LEU A 34 -6.64 4.87 0.89
C LEU A 34 -7.93 5.55 0.41
N TYR A 35 -8.62 4.88 -0.51
CA TYR A 35 -9.98 5.18 -0.92
C TYR A 35 -10.92 4.17 -0.28
N GLU A 36 -11.56 4.54 0.84
CA GLU A 36 -12.46 3.65 1.60
C GLU A 36 -13.64 3.14 0.77
N SER A 37 -14.11 3.93 -0.21
CA SER A 37 -15.23 3.53 -1.08
C SER A 37 -14.93 2.34 -1.98
N SER A 38 -13.67 2.18 -2.38
CA SER A 38 -13.20 1.09 -3.24
C SER A 38 -12.32 0.08 -2.50
N ASN A 39 -12.02 0.34 -1.23
CA ASN A 39 -11.08 -0.44 -0.43
C ASN A 39 -9.71 -0.63 -1.12
N THR A 40 -9.22 0.43 -1.76
CA THR A 40 -7.95 0.42 -2.50
C THR A 40 -6.97 1.48 -1.99
N VAL A 41 -5.69 1.17 -2.06
CA VAL A 41 -4.59 2.10 -1.80
C VAL A 41 -3.91 2.47 -3.10
N PHE A 42 -3.92 3.75 -3.42
CA PHE A 42 -3.16 4.32 -4.54
C PHE A 42 -1.76 4.72 -4.09
N PHE A 43 -0.76 4.40 -4.91
CA PHE A 43 0.64 4.74 -4.67
C PHE A 43 1.32 5.12 -5.98
N SER A 44 1.89 6.32 -6.04
CA SER A 44 2.78 6.74 -7.13
C SER A 44 4.21 6.41 -6.74
N ASP A 45 4.83 5.51 -7.49
CA ASP A 45 6.21 5.09 -7.29
C ASP A 45 7.19 6.15 -7.83
N GLU A 46 8.42 6.15 -7.32
CA GLU A 46 9.44 7.14 -7.65
C GLU A 46 9.88 7.05 -9.12
N ASN A 47 9.67 5.89 -9.75
CA ASN A 47 9.93 5.66 -11.17
C ASN A 47 8.79 6.17 -12.09
N GLY A 48 7.78 6.85 -11.55
CA GLY A 48 6.63 7.37 -12.30
C GLY A 48 5.60 6.31 -12.70
N GLN A 49 5.65 5.11 -12.11
CA GLN A 49 4.60 4.11 -12.24
C GLN A 49 3.58 4.25 -11.12
N ASP A 50 2.31 4.33 -11.49
CA ASP A 50 1.21 4.33 -10.53
C ASP A 50 0.75 2.91 -10.24
N TRP A 51 0.42 2.67 -8.97
CA TRP A 51 -0.03 1.39 -8.45
C TRP A 51 -1.36 1.54 -7.73
N THR A 52 -2.23 0.56 -7.93
CA THR A 52 -3.46 0.39 -7.14
C THR A 52 -3.37 -0.96 -6.43
N PHE A 53 -3.37 -0.91 -5.10
CA PHE A 53 -3.38 -2.10 -4.25
C PHE A 53 -4.76 -2.31 -3.64
N TYR A 54 -5.21 -3.55 -3.59
CA TYR A 54 -6.48 -3.94 -2.98
C TYR A 54 -6.23 -4.40 -1.55
N VAL A 55 -6.88 -3.74 -0.59
CA VAL A 55 -6.70 -4.03 0.83
C VAL A 55 -7.31 -5.40 1.15
N GLY A 56 -6.51 -6.30 1.72
CA GLY A 56 -6.87 -7.68 2.02
C GLY A 56 -6.46 -8.69 0.94
N ASP A 57 -6.00 -8.22 -0.23
CA ASP A 57 -5.53 -9.08 -1.33
C ASP A 57 -4.08 -8.75 -1.69
N THR A 58 -3.84 -7.61 -2.36
CA THR A 58 -2.48 -7.22 -2.78
C THR A 58 -1.75 -6.35 -1.76
N CYS A 59 -2.44 -5.80 -0.76
CA CYS A 59 -1.82 -5.16 0.40
C CYS A 59 -2.61 -5.35 1.71
N LYS A 60 -1.97 -5.05 2.85
CA LYS A 60 -2.64 -4.83 4.14
C LYS A 60 -2.26 -3.49 4.74
N ILE A 61 -3.20 -2.82 5.39
CA ILE A 61 -2.95 -1.55 6.08
C ILE A 61 -2.26 -1.86 7.41
N LEU A 62 -1.17 -1.15 7.70
CA LEU A 62 -0.49 -1.20 8.99
C LEU A 62 -1.03 -0.03 9.82
N ASP A 63 -2.02 -0.32 10.65
CA ASP A 63 -2.56 0.67 11.57
C ASP A 63 -1.51 1.02 12.65
N LYS A 64 -1.54 2.26 13.18
CA LYS A 64 -0.54 2.74 14.17
C LYS A 64 -0.58 2.00 15.52
N LYS A 65 -1.41 0.96 15.67
CA LYS A 65 -1.70 0.29 16.95
C LYS A 65 -0.96 -1.02 17.20
N GLU A 66 -0.06 -1.46 16.32
CA GLU A 66 0.79 -2.63 16.61
C GLU A 66 2.25 -2.26 16.85
N GLN A 67 2.48 -1.17 17.60
CA GLN A 67 3.70 -1.08 18.41
C GLN A 67 3.41 -1.72 19.78
N THR A 68 3.90 -2.95 19.92
CA THR A 68 4.43 -3.53 21.17
C THR A 68 3.44 -4.01 22.23
N ARG A 69 3.32 -5.34 22.36
CA ARG A 69 3.53 -6.04 23.64
C ARG A 69 4.22 -7.38 23.39
N ILE A 70 5.56 -7.35 23.36
CA ILE A 70 6.37 -8.51 23.75
C ILE A 70 7.04 -8.06 25.06
N PHE A 71 6.52 -8.56 26.18
CA PHE A 71 7.21 -8.63 27.46
C PHE A 71 7.29 -10.10 27.84
#